data_AF-A0A4Y7U337-F1
#
_entry.id   AF-A0A4Y7U337-F1
#
_cell.length_a   1.000
_cell.length_b   1.000
_cell.length_c   1.000
_cell.angle_alpha   90.00
_cell.angle_beta   90.00
_cell.angle_gamma   90.00
#
_symmetry.space_group_name_H-M   'P 1'
#
loop_
_entity.id
_entity.type
_entity.pdbx_description
1 polymer ?
#
loop_
_entity_poly.entity_id
_entity_poly.type
_entity_poly.pdbx_seq_one_letter_code
_entity_poly.pdbx_strand_id
1 'polypeptide(L)'
;LEIADPETGSRNWTDVKQFNLMFGTKLGASADSAMDLYLRPETAQGIFLNFLNVQKSGRMKIPFGIAQTGKAFRNEIVARQFIFRMREFEQMEMQFFVRPGEEMKWYHHSK
;
A
#
# COMPACT_ATOMS: atom_id res chain seq x y z
N LEU A 1 -27.65 -10.04 11.42
CA LEU A 1 -27.63 -9.13 10.25
C LEU A 1 -28.35 -9.85 9.11
N GLU A 2 -29.59 -9.47 8.79
CA GLU A 2 -30.37 -10.08 7.71
C GLU A 2 -29.95 -9.53 6.34
N ILE A 3 -28.68 -9.71 5.98
CA ILE A 3 -28.21 -9.34 4.64
C ILE A 3 -28.61 -10.50 3.73
N ALA A 4 -29.46 -10.22 2.75
CA ALA A 4 -29.79 -11.18 1.69
C ALA A 4 -28.88 -10.93 0.48
N ASP A 5 -28.53 -12.00 -0.24
CA ASP A 5 -27.77 -11.89 -1.47
C ASP A 5 -28.55 -11.03 -2.49
N PRO A 6 -27.94 -9.98 -3.08
CA PRO A 6 -28.66 -9.04 -3.93
C PRO A 6 -29.13 -9.64 -5.27
N GLU A 7 -28.59 -10.77 -5.71
CA GLU A 7 -29.00 -11.42 -6.97
C GLU A 7 -30.01 -12.56 -6.76
N THR A 8 -29.81 -13.37 -5.71
CA THR A 8 -30.59 -14.60 -5.46
C THR A 8 -31.53 -14.51 -4.25
N GLY A 9 -31.37 -13.51 -3.38
CA GLY A 9 -32.12 -13.37 -2.14
C GLY A 9 -31.77 -14.41 -1.06
N SER A 10 -30.79 -15.29 -1.33
CA SER A 10 -30.34 -16.31 -0.40
C SER A 10 -29.72 -15.69 0.86
N ARG A 11 -29.92 -16.37 1.99
CA ARG A 11 -29.34 -16.00 3.30
C ARG A 11 -28.32 -17.03 3.80
N ASN A 12 -27.99 -18.02 2.96
CA ASN A 12 -27.03 -19.07 3.29
C ASN A 12 -25.60 -18.58 3.01
N TRP A 13 -25.06 -17.78 3.93
CA TRP A 13 -23.69 -17.26 3.85
C TRP A 13 -22.68 -18.23 4.42
N THR A 14 -21.51 -18.31 3.79
CA THR A 14 -20.33 -18.89 4.43
C THR A 14 -19.73 -17.92 5.44
N ASP A 15 -18.90 -18.43 6.36
CA ASP A 15 -18.15 -17.58 7.29
C ASP A 15 -17.32 -16.51 6.55
N VAL A 16 -17.25 -15.33 7.15
CA VAL A 16 -16.46 -14.22 6.63
C VAL A 16 -14.98 -14.61 6.66
N LYS A 17 -14.34 -14.60 5.49
CA LYS A 17 -12.91 -14.88 5.34
C LYS A 17 -12.15 -13.58 5.08
N GLN A 18 -11.02 -13.41 5.76
CA GLN A 18 -10.08 -12.36 5.42
C GLN A 18 -9.37 -12.72 4.11
N PHE A 19 -9.36 -11.78 3.18
CA PHE A 19 -8.67 -11.93 1.92
C PHE A 19 -7.49 -10.95 1.86
N ASN A 20 -6.31 -11.46 1.55
CA ASN A 20 -5.13 -10.62 1.39
C ASN A 20 -5.22 -9.88 0.05
N LEU A 21 -5.18 -8.55 0.12
CA LEU A 21 -5.22 -7.68 -1.05
C LEU A 21 -3.85 -7.51 -1.71
N MET A 22 -2.79 -8.13 -1.21
CA MET A 22 -1.49 -8.14 -1.88
C MET A 22 -1.45 -9.23 -2.94
N PHE A 23 -0.85 -8.92 -4.10
CA PHE A 23 -0.56 -9.94 -5.11
C PHE A 23 0.67 -10.73 -4.71
N GLY A 24 0.48 -12.00 -4.37
CA GLY A 24 1.58 -12.95 -4.16
C GLY A 24 2.09 -13.52 -5.48
N THR A 25 3.40 -13.64 -5.61
CA THR A 25 4.10 -14.35 -6.69
C THR A 25 5.19 -15.22 -6.08
N LYS A 26 5.71 -16.18 -6.84
CA LYS A 26 6.82 -17.04 -6.44
C LYS A 26 8.03 -16.74 -7.31
N LEU A 27 9.19 -16.54 -6.70
CA LEU A 27 10.44 -16.29 -7.40
C LEU A 27 11.42 -17.44 -7.15
N GLY A 28 11.75 -18.17 -8.21
CA GLY A 28 12.71 -19.27 -8.18
C GLY A 28 12.51 -20.19 -9.38
N ALA A 29 13.58 -20.85 -9.82
CA ALA A 29 13.54 -21.75 -10.98
C ALA A 29 12.89 -23.11 -10.67
N SER A 30 12.91 -23.55 -9.41
CA SER A 30 12.25 -24.76 -8.94
C SER A 30 11.18 -24.43 -7.91
N ALA A 31 10.09 -25.18 -7.90
CA ALA A 31 8.99 -25.02 -6.95
C ALA A 31 9.47 -25.20 -5.48
N ASP A 32 10.50 -26.00 -5.26
CA ASP A 32 11.05 -26.31 -3.93
C ASP A 32 12.00 -25.22 -3.40
N SER A 33 12.55 -24.37 -4.27
CA SER A 33 13.43 -23.25 -3.89
C SER A 33 12.80 -21.87 -4.12
N ALA A 34 11.52 -21.84 -4.49
CA ALA A 34 10.83 -20.60 -4.81
C ALA A 34 10.52 -19.81 -3.53
N MET A 35 10.94 -18.55 -3.51
CA MET A 35 10.61 -17.60 -2.46
C MET A 35 9.28 -16.93 -2.74
N ASP A 36 8.44 -16.82 -1.72
CA ASP A 36 7.22 -16.02 -1.80
C ASP A 36 7.57 -14.53 -1.84
N LEU A 37 7.08 -13.85 -2.87
CA LEU A 37 7.22 -12.42 -3.09
C LEU A 37 5.87 -11.78 -3.25
N TYR A 38 5.80 -10.49 -2.95
CA TYR A 38 4.57 -9.72 -3.07
C TYR A 38 4.81 -8.49 -3.92
N LEU A 39 3.87 -8.18 -4.81
CA LEU A 39 3.84 -6.88 -5.44
C LEU A 39 3.43 -5.84 -4.40
N ARG A 40 4.18 -4.74 -4.35
CA ARG A 40 3.97 -3.69 -3.35
C ARG A 40 2.55 -3.10 -3.47
N PRO A 41 1.78 -3.01 -2.37
CA PRO A 41 0.44 -2.42 -2.38
C PRO A 41 0.43 -0.89 -2.25
N GLU A 42 1.60 -0.29 -2.03
CA GLU A 42 1.86 1.15 -1.89
C GLU A 42 3.33 1.49 -2.21
N THR A 43 3.67 2.79 -2.27
CA THR A 43 5.05 3.24 -2.56
C THR A 43 5.85 3.62 -1.31
N ALA A 44 5.18 3.91 -0.19
CA ALA A 44 5.76 4.39 1.06
C ALA A 44 6.79 3.44 1.69
N GLN A 45 6.60 2.11 1.59
CA GLN A 45 7.54 1.14 2.16
C GLN A 45 8.97 1.32 1.65
N GLY A 46 9.13 1.62 0.36
CA GLY A 46 10.45 1.88 -0.24
C GLY A 46 11.13 3.11 0.35
N ILE A 47 10.35 4.13 0.69
CA ILE A 47 10.84 5.36 1.32
C ILE A 47 11.33 5.07 2.74
N PHE A 48 10.58 4.31 3.53
CA PHE A 48 10.98 3.98 4.91
C PHE A 48 12.24 3.11 4.96
N LEU A 49 12.36 2.12 4.07
CA LEU A 49 13.57 1.29 3.97
C LEU A 49 14.81 2.12 3.62
N ASN A 50 14.65 3.16 2.80
CA ASN A 50 15.75 4.01 2.35
C ASN A 50 15.97 5.28 3.18
N PHE A 51 15.24 5.47 4.28
CA PHE A 51 15.35 6.68 5.11
C PHE A 51 16.80 7.01 5.49
N LEU A 52 17.54 6.04 6.05
CA LEU A 52 18.93 6.26 6.46
C LEU A 52 19.87 6.51 5.27
N ASN A 53 19.63 5.86 4.14
CA ASN A 53 20.45 6.01 2.93
C ASN A 53 20.30 7.43 2.38
N VAL A 54 19.06 7.92 2.26
CA VAL A 54 18.76 9.27 1.79
C VAL A 54 19.23 10.33 2.79
N GLN A 55 19.01 10.12 4.09
CA GLN A 55 19.45 11.05 5.12
C GLN A 55 20.97 11.22 5.12
N LYS A 56 21.73 10.12 5.05
CA LYS A 56 23.20 10.16 5.09
C LYS A 56 23.80 10.72 3.80
N SER A 57 23.32 10.27 2.64
CA SER A 57 23.85 10.72 1.34
C SER A 57 23.48 12.17 1.05
N GLY A 58 22.25 12.57 1.33
CA GLY A 58 21.76 13.94 1.16
C GLY A 58 22.16 14.90 2.30
N ARG A 59 22.80 14.40 3.36
CA ARG A 59 23.12 15.15 4.59
C ARG A 59 21.91 15.92 5.15
N MET A 60 20.73 15.32 5.02
CA MET A 60 19.47 15.94 5.40
C MET A 60 19.32 15.97 6.92
N LYS A 61 18.83 17.08 7.46
CA LYS A 61 18.42 17.21 8.86
C LYS A 61 16.90 17.20 8.93
N ILE A 62 16.35 16.61 9.99
CA ILE A 62 14.91 16.69 10.26
C ILE A 62 14.54 18.15 10.57
N PRO A 63 13.47 18.70 9.94
CA PRO A 63 12.51 18.00 9.09
C PRO A 63 12.92 17.92 7.61
N PHE A 64 12.61 16.79 6.97
CA PHE A 64 12.81 16.62 5.52
C PHE A 64 11.80 15.62 4.94
N GLY A 65 11.55 15.70 3.64
CA GLY A 65 10.65 14.78 2.93
C GLY A 65 11.35 13.95 1.88
N ILE A 66 10.80 12.77 1.62
CA ILE A 66 11.15 11.94 0.47
C ILE A 66 9.85 11.72 -0.30
N ALA A 67 9.86 12.02 -1.60
CA ALA A 67 8.73 11.79 -2.48
C ALA A 67 9.07 10.69 -3.50
N GLN A 68 8.08 9.86 -3.81
CA GLN A 68 8.21 8.81 -4.82
C GLN A 68 6.93 8.74 -5.64
N THR A 69 7.08 8.68 -6.97
CA THR A 69 6.02 8.25 -7.87
C THR A 69 6.26 6.80 -8.26
N GLY A 70 5.20 6.00 -8.34
CA GLY A 70 5.34 4.66 -8.85
C GLY A 70 4.07 3.83 -8.81
N LYS A 71 4.14 2.69 -9.50
CA LYS A 71 3.04 1.71 -9.54
C LYS A 71 2.87 1.00 -8.21
N ALA A 72 1.62 0.79 -7.82
CA ALA A 72 1.18 -0.03 -6.71
C ALA A 72 0.09 -1.00 -7.19
N PHE A 73 -0.01 -2.15 -6.54
CA PHE A 73 -0.90 -3.23 -6.94
C PHE A 73 -1.77 -3.67 -5.78
N ARG A 74 -3.10 -3.66 -5.98
CA ARG A 74 -4.07 -4.14 -5.00
C ARG A 74 -4.98 -5.18 -5.63
N ASN A 75 -5.05 -6.36 -5.04
CA ASN A 75 -5.86 -7.48 -5.49
C ASN A 75 -7.34 -7.26 -5.12
N GLU A 76 -7.91 -6.18 -5.65
CA GLU A 76 -9.29 -5.78 -5.43
C GLU A 76 -10.23 -6.86 -5.97
N ILE A 77 -11.10 -7.36 -5.09
CA ILE A 77 -12.05 -8.44 -5.35
C ILE A 77 -13.10 -7.98 -6.38
N VAL A 78 -13.56 -6.73 -6.27
CA VAL A 78 -14.59 -6.16 -7.14
C VAL A 78 -14.07 -4.86 -7.77
N ALA A 79 -13.55 -4.97 -8.99
CA ALA A 79 -13.17 -3.81 -9.80
C ALA A 79 -14.44 -3.17 -10.43
N ARG A 80 -15.22 -2.46 -9.61
CA ARG A 80 -16.36 -1.64 -10.07
C ARG A 80 -15.97 -0.15 -10.00
N GLN A 81 -16.46 0.66 -10.95
CA GLN A 81 -16.13 2.08 -11.10
C GLN A 81 -14.69 2.30 -11.62
N PHE A 82 -14.53 2.25 -12.95
CA PHE A 82 -13.30 2.30 -13.76
C PHE A 82 -12.05 2.83 -13.06
N ILE A 83 -12.00 4.13 -12.75
CA ILE A 83 -10.81 4.78 -12.17
C ILE A 83 -10.69 4.64 -10.64
N PHE A 84 -11.77 4.32 -9.93
CA PHE A 84 -11.80 4.32 -8.47
C PHE A 84 -11.36 2.99 -7.86
N ARG A 85 -11.52 1.89 -8.58
CA ARG A 85 -11.11 0.55 -8.12
C ARG A 85 -10.33 -0.18 -9.20
N MET A 86 -9.02 0.06 -9.20
CA MET A 86 -8.07 -0.56 -10.12
C MET A 86 -7.15 -1.53 -9.38
N ARG A 87 -6.71 -2.58 -10.09
CA ARG A 87 -5.74 -3.54 -9.56
C ARG A 87 -4.30 -3.08 -9.69
N GLU A 88 -4.03 -2.22 -10.67
CA GLU A 88 -2.76 -1.55 -10.90
C GLU A 88 -3.05 -0.06 -11.02
N PHE A 89 -2.30 0.76 -10.30
CA PHE A 89 -2.43 2.21 -10.35
C PHE A 89 -1.10 2.88 -10.00
N GLU A 90 -0.93 4.13 -10.40
CA GLU A 90 0.22 4.94 -10.04
C GLU A 90 -0.13 5.84 -8.86
N GLN A 91 0.78 5.92 -7.89
CA GLN A 91 0.66 6.79 -6.73
C GLN A 91 1.84 7.74 -6.69
N MET A 92 1.54 8.97 -6.28
CA MET A 92 2.54 9.96 -5.90
C MET A 92 2.44 10.13 -4.39
N GLU A 93 3.40 9.58 -3.66
CA GLU A 93 3.43 9.64 -2.21
C GLU A 93 4.64 10.45 -1.73
N MET A 94 4.42 11.25 -0.69
CA MET A 94 5.47 12.00 -0.02
C MET A 94 5.41 11.73 1.47
N GLN A 95 6.54 11.33 2.03
CA GLN A 95 6.70 11.03 3.45
C GLN A 95 7.57 12.13 4.04
N PHE A 96 6.95 12.98 4.85
CA PHE A 96 7.60 14.11 5.50
C PHE A 96 7.97 13.73 6.93
N PHE A 97 9.27 13.63 7.21
CA PHE A 97 9.83 13.24 8.49
C PHE A 97 10.02 14.47 9.37
N VAL A 98 9.40 14.46 10.55
CA VAL A 98 9.41 15.54 11.53
C VAL A 98 9.80 15.01 12.91
N ARG A 99 10.16 15.91 13.83
CA ARG A 99 10.41 15.51 15.21
C ARG A 99 9.08 15.17 15.90
N PRO A 100 9.06 14.17 16.79
CA PRO A 100 7.90 13.91 17.64
C PRO A 100 7.48 15.16 18.41
N GLY A 101 6.19 15.47 18.44
CA GLY A 101 5.61 16.69 19.05
C GLY A 101 5.52 17.89 18.11
N GLU A 102 6.14 17.87 16.92
CA GLU A 102 6.00 18.93 15.91
C GLU A 102 5.06 18.55 14.75
N GLU A 103 4.43 17.37 14.79
CA GLU A 103 3.65 16.81 13.68
C GLU A 103 2.54 17.74 13.24
N MET A 104 1.74 18.24 14.19
CA MET A 104 0.61 19.12 13.89
C MET A 104 1.07 20.48 13.37
N LYS A 105 2.20 21.00 13.87
CA LYS A 105 2.78 22.26 13.40
C LYS A 105 3.15 22.16 11.91
N TRP A 106 3.83 21.09 11.52
CA TRP A 106 4.23 20.86 10.13
C TRP A 106 3.05 20.46 9.23
N TYR A 107 2.06 19.75 9.77
CA TYR A 107 0.81 19.46 9.06
C TYR A 107 0.04 20.74 8.71
N HIS A 108 -0.11 21.66 9.67
CA HIS A 108 -0.78 22.94 9.44
C HIS A 108 0.00 23.87 8.52
N HIS A 109 1.33 23.84 8.56
CA HIS A 109 2.17 24.62 7.65
C HIS A 109 2.08 24.14 6.20
N SER A 110 1.92 22.84 5.99
CA SER A 110 1.90 22.20 4.67
C SER A 110 0.49 22.11 4.05
N LYS A 111 -0.52 22.64 4.74
CA LYS A 111 -1.90 22.70 4.29
C LYS A 111 -2.16 24.03 3.59
#